data_AF-A0A0Q3W228-F1
#
_entry.id   AF-A0A0Q3W228-F1
#
_cell.length_a   1.000
_cell.length_b   1.000
_cell.length_c   1.000
_cell.angle_alpha   90.00
_cell.angle_beta   90.00
_cell.angle_gamma   90.00
#
_symmetry.space_group_name_H-M   'P 1'
#
loop_
_entity.id
_entity.type
_entity.pdbx_description
1 polymer ?
#
loop_
_entity_poly.entity_id
_entity_poly.type
_entity_poly.pdbx_seq_one_letter_code
_entity_poly.pdbx_strand_id
1 'polypeptide(L)'
;MSVCNGCQKSFEESLLITTDHFRGEALVQYCDVCFLEGARDGFGDKSLQCECGEKMILDQDDEEVLSLAKDQEVIFYRCKKVVEARLAKNYDLVEQMEDEHEWVGLYVIQPEDDYE
;
A
#
# COMPACT_ATOMS: atom_id res chain seq x y z
N MET A 1 5.29 5.36 24.29
CA MET A 1 5.18 3.91 23.98
C MET A 1 3.75 3.66 23.58
N SER A 2 3.55 3.06 22.42
CA SER A 2 2.23 2.85 21.83
C SER A 2 2.03 1.40 21.42
N VAL A 3 0.77 1.00 21.23
CA VAL A 3 0.39 -0.40 21.00
C VAL A 3 0.06 -0.60 19.52
N CYS A 4 0.67 -1.62 18.89
CA CYS A 4 0.32 -2.02 17.55
C CYS A 4 -1.10 -2.63 17.51
N ASN A 5 -1.96 -2.13 16.63
CA ASN A 5 -3.34 -2.59 16.49
C ASN A 5 -3.44 -4.05 16.01
N GLY A 6 -2.48 -4.52 15.21
CA GLY A 6 -2.47 -5.90 14.69
C GLY A 6 -2.08 -6.93 15.74
N CYS A 7 -0.92 -6.76 16.39
CA CYS A 7 -0.37 -7.78 17.31
C CYS A 7 -0.51 -7.45 18.79
N GLN A 8 -1.06 -6.28 19.15
CA GLN A 8 -1.31 -5.83 20.52
C GLN A 8 -0.05 -5.73 21.41
N LYS A 9 1.14 -5.69 20.79
CA LYS A 9 2.42 -5.48 21.48
C LYS A 9 2.76 -3.98 21.56
N SER A 10 3.49 -3.60 22.59
CA SER A 10 4.00 -2.24 22.78
C SER A 10 5.31 -2.02 22.04
N PHE A 11 5.42 -0.85 21.39
CA PHE A 11 6.60 -0.40 20.67
C PHE A 11 6.91 1.06 21.03
N GLU A 12 8.11 1.52 20.68
CA GLU A 12 8.38 2.95 20.62
C GLU A 12 7.56 3.58 19.49
N GLU A 13 7.06 4.79 19.70
CA GLU A 13 6.18 5.47 18.73
C GLU A 13 6.85 5.69 17.37
N SER A 14 8.17 5.94 17.37
CA SER A 14 8.99 6.06 16.15
C SER A 14 9.11 4.76 15.35
N LEU A 15 8.74 3.61 15.93
CA LEU A 15 8.78 2.31 15.27
C LEU A 15 7.40 1.89 14.74
N LEU A 16 6.38 2.74 14.90
CA LEU A 16 5.03 2.48 14.42
C LEU A 16 4.71 3.34 13.21
N ILE A 17 3.97 2.76 12.28
CA ILE A 17 3.37 3.46 11.14
C ILE A 17 1.94 3.80 11.54
N THR A 18 1.58 5.07 11.42
CA THR A 18 0.21 5.54 11.62
C THR A 18 -0.49 5.57 10.27
N THR A 19 -1.70 5.02 10.18
CA THR A 19 -2.48 4.93 8.95
C THR A 19 -3.97 5.04 9.23
N ASP A 20 -4.74 5.48 8.25
CA ASP A 20 -6.20 5.49 8.24
C ASP A 20 -6.79 4.40 7.31
N HIS A 21 -5.98 3.38 7.02
CA HIS A 21 -6.28 2.35 6.01
C HIS A 21 -6.53 2.90 4.61
N PHE A 22 -5.92 4.03 4.27
CA PHE A 22 -5.99 4.69 2.97
C PHE A 22 -7.38 5.24 2.62
N ARG A 23 -8.23 5.45 3.64
CA ARG A 23 -9.68 5.66 3.46
C ARG A 23 -10.26 6.86 4.22
N GLY A 24 -9.43 7.65 4.90
CA GLY A 24 -9.92 8.70 5.79
C GLY A 24 -10.64 8.15 7.02
N GLU A 25 -10.34 6.91 7.43
CA GLU A 25 -10.89 6.32 8.65
C GLU A 25 -10.18 6.83 9.92
N ALA A 26 -10.55 6.29 11.07
CA ALA A 26 -9.86 6.57 12.32
C ALA A 26 -8.40 6.13 12.25
N LEU A 27 -7.49 7.02 12.64
CA LEU A 27 -6.06 6.73 12.69
C LEU A 27 -5.76 5.55 13.63
N VAL A 28 -5.01 4.59 13.11
CA VAL A 28 -4.53 3.42 13.83
C VAL A 28 -3.03 3.25 13.61
N GLN A 29 -2.38 2.56 14.55
CA GLN A 29 -0.94 2.36 14.52
C GLN A 29 -0.59 0.89 14.35
N TYR A 30 0.37 0.60 13.48
CA TYR A 30 0.86 -0.74 13.23
C TYR A 30 2.39 -0.78 13.33
N CYS A 31 2.93 -1.89 13.83
CA CYS A 31 4.34 -2.20 13.61
C CYS A 31 4.56 -2.60 12.16
N ASP A 32 5.80 -2.55 11.70
CA ASP A 32 6.20 -2.85 10.32
C ASP A 32 5.58 -4.14 9.78
N VAL A 33 5.63 -5.23 10.55
CA VAL A 33 5.07 -6.53 10.13
C VAL A 33 3.57 -6.46 9.91
N CYS A 34 2.81 -5.93 10.88
CA CYS A 34 1.36 -5.86 10.77
C CYS A 34 0.91 -4.84 9.71
N PHE A 35 1.69 -3.77 9.52
CA PHE A 35 1.44 -2.81 8.45
C PHE A 35 1.60 -3.47 7.08
N LEU A 36 2.69 -4.21 6.85
CA LEU A 36 2.93 -4.93 5.59
C LEU A 36 1.86 -5.99 5.32
N GLU A 37 1.45 -6.75 6.34
CA GLU A 37 0.36 -7.72 6.21
C GLU A 37 -0.94 -7.05 5.77
N GLY A 38 -1.29 -5.92 6.38
CA GLY A 38 -2.45 -5.13 6.00
C GLY A 38 -2.31 -4.55 4.59
N ALA A 39 -1.22 -3.85 4.32
CA ALA A 39 -0.95 -3.20 3.05
C ALA A 39 -0.95 -4.18 1.87
N ARG A 40 -0.46 -5.41 2.04
CA ARG A 40 -0.48 -6.44 0.97
C ARG A 40 -1.89 -6.84 0.52
N ASP A 41 -2.86 -6.80 1.42
CA ASP A 41 -4.29 -7.01 1.09
C ASP A 41 -5.04 -5.66 0.94
N GLY A 42 -4.31 -4.54 0.88
CA GLY A 42 -4.90 -3.21 0.79
C GLY A 42 -5.76 -2.84 1.99
N PHE A 43 -5.48 -3.39 3.18
CA PHE A 43 -6.34 -3.35 4.36
C PHE A 43 -7.80 -3.79 4.08
N GLY A 44 -7.97 -4.73 3.16
CA GLY A 44 -9.30 -5.22 2.75
C GLY A 44 -10.01 -4.28 1.78
N ASP A 45 -9.26 -3.41 1.09
CA ASP A 45 -9.86 -2.50 0.12
C ASP A 45 -10.32 -3.17 -1.17
N LYS A 46 -11.64 -3.29 -1.29
CA LYS A 46 -12.29 -3.82 -2.49
C LYS A 46 -12.25 -2.86 -3.67
N SER A 47 -11.94 -1.58 -3.45
CA SER A 47 -11.75 -0.60 -4.50
C SER A 47 -10.39 -0.72 -5.20
N LEU A 48 -9.42 -1.45 -4.61
CA LEU A 48 -8.13 -1.77 -5.23
C LEU A 48 -8.26 -2.85 -6.30
N GLN A 49 -9.04 -2.55 -7.33
CA GLN A 49 -9.25 -3.37 -8.50
C GLN A 49 -8.87 -2.56 -9.73
N CYS A 50 -8.01 -3.14 -10.58
CA CYS A 50 -7.69 -2.58 -11.88
C CYS A 50 -8.91 -2.68 -12.80
N GLU A 51 -9.07 -1.76 -13.75
CA GLU A 51 -10.15 -1.78 -14.76
C GLU A 51 -10.27 -3.11 -15.52
N CYS A 52 -9.16 -3.85 -15.67
CA CYS A 52 -9.16 -5.17 -16.29
C CYS A 52 -9.83 -6.29 -15.43
N GLY A 53 -10.30 -5.97 -14.22
CA GLY A 53 -10.94 -6.88 -13.28
C GLY A 53 -9.98 -7.60 -12.31
N GLU A 54 -8.67 -7.46 -12.48
CA GLU A 54 -7.67 -8.01 -11.57
C GLU A 54 -7.45 -7.13 -10.34
N LYS A 55 -6.96 -7.73 -9.25
CA LYS A 55 -6.56 -6.99 -8.06
C LYS A 55 -5.34 -6.11 -8.34
N MET A 56 -5.26 -4.98 -7.65
CA MET A 56 -4.03 -4.21 -7.55
C MET A 56 -3.21 -4.72 -6.35
N ILE A 57 -1.90 -4.88 -6.52
CA ILE A 57 -0.98 -5.41 -5.51
C ILE A 57 0.27 -4.52 -5.42
N LEU A 58 0.99 -4.62 -4.31
CA LEU A 58 2.30 -3.97 -4.15
C LEU A 58 3.32 -4.64 -5.09
N ASP A 59 4.06 -3.83 -5.85
CA ASP A 59 5.14 -4.30 -6.76
C ASP A 59 6.53 -4.18 -6.09
N GLN A 60 6.64 -3.33 -5.08
CA GLN A 60 7.84 -3.09 -4.29
C GLN A 60 8.09 -4.20 -3.28
N ASP A 61 9.35 -4.38 -2.88
CA ASP A 61 9.70 -5.22 -1.74
C ASP A 61 9.36 -4.55 -0.39
N ASP A 62 9.40 -5.34 0.67
CA ASP A 62 8.98 -4.91 2.00
C ASP A 62 9.79 -3.72 2.54
N GLU A 63 11.09 -3.63 2.24
CA GLU A 63 11.92 -2.51 2.72
C GLU A 63 11.53 -1.21 2.01
N GLU A 64 11.29 -1.28 0.69
CA GLU A 64 10.85 -0.12 -0.08
C GLU A 64 9.44 0.33 0.33
N VAL A 65 8.49 -0.58 0.55
CA VAL A 65 7.14 -0.23 1.04
C VAL A 65 7.21 0.49 2.39
N LEU A 66 8.03 -0.01 3.32
CA LEU A 66 8.18 0.60 4.64
C LEU A 66 8.84 1.98 4.57
N SER A 67 9.86 2.15 3.73
CA SER A 67 10.49 3.47 3.52
C SER A 67 9.50 4.45 2.92
N LEU A 68 8.78 4.06 1.85
CA LEU A 68 7.76 4.91 1.26
C LEU A 68 6.67 5.30 2.26
N ALA A 69 6.20 4.34 3.07
CA ALA A 69 5.17 4.61 4.06
C ALA A 69 5.62 5.54 5.19
N LYS A 70 6.88 5.45 5.62
CA LYS A 70 7.43 6.26 6.73
C LYS A 70 7.96 7.63 6.28
N ASP A 71 8.57 7.69 5.10
CA ASP A 71 9.29 8.88 4.63
C ASP A 71 8.45 9.74 3.68
N GLN A 72 7.61 9.10 2.85
CA GLN A 72 6.81 9.78 1.82
C GLN A 72 5.30 9.70 2.09
N GLU A 73 4.89 8.95 3.12
CA GLU A 73 3.50 8.75 3.53
C GLU A 73 2.59 8.31 2.37
N VAL A 74 3.16 7.59 1.39
CA VAL A 74 2.45 7.08 0.20
C VAL A 74 2.94 5.68 -0.10
N ILE A 75 2.06 4.82 -0.61
CA ILE A 75 2.42 3.50 -1.15
C ILE A 75 1.76 3.33 -2.52
N PHE A 76 2.35 2.50 -3.39
CA PHE A 76 1.83 2.32 -4.74
C PHE A 76 1.37 0.89 -4.97
N TYR A 77 0.19 0.75 -5.56
CA TYR A 77 -0.32 -0.51 -6.05
C TYR A 77 -0.32 -0.52 -7.57
N ARG A 78 -0.09 -1.69 -8.14
CA ARG A 78 -0.09 -1.93 -9.57
C ARG A 78 -0.93 -3.15 -9.91
N CYS A 79 -1.52 -3.17 -11.10
CA CYS A 79 -2.25 -4.33 -11.58
C CYS A 79 -1.41 -5.62 -11.44
N LYS A 80 -2.00 -6.65 -10.83
CA LYS A 80 -1.35 -7.95 -10.63
C LYS A 80 -0.73 -8.54 -11.90
N LYS A 81 -1.39 -8.45 -13.04
CA LYS A 81 -0.86 -8.99 -14.31
C LYS A 81 0.44 -8.32 -14.74
N VAL A 82 0.56 -7.01 -14.53
CA VAL A 82 1.77 -6.25 -14.85
C VAL A 82 2.93 -6.71 -13.94
N VAL A 83 2.66 -6.86 -12.64
CA VAL A 83 3.63 -7.37 -11.67
C VAL A 83 4.07 -8.79 -12.04
N GLU A 84 3.14 -9.68 -12.36
CA GLU A 84 3.44 -11.06 -12.77
C GLU A 84 4.27 -11.10 -14.06
N ALA A 85 3.96 -10.27 -15.06
CA ALA A 85 4.72 -10.17 -16.30
C ALA A 85 6.15 -9.65 -16.06
N ARG A 86 6.30 -8.66 -15.17
CA ARG A 86 7.61 -8.12 -14.75
C ARG A 86 8.44 -9.17 -14.01
N LEU A 87 7.85 -9.92 -13.08
CA LEU A 87 8.50 -11.03 -12.38
C LEU A 87 8.93 -12.15 -13.34
N ALA A 88 8.13 -12.40 -14.38
CA ALA A 88 8.46 -13.33 -15.46
C ALA A 88 9.51 -12.77 -16.45
N LYS A 89 9.99 -11.54 -16.25
CA LYS A 89 10.95 -10.82 -17.12
C LYS A 89 10.46 -10.66 -18.56
N ASN A 90 9.15 -10.60 -18.76
CA ASN A 90 8.54 -10.39 -20.06
C ASN A 90 8.29 -8.88 -20.29
N TYR A 91 9.38 -8.14 -20.51
CA TYR A 91 9.33 -6.67 -20.57
C TYR A 91 8.55 -6.14 -21.78
N ASP A 92 8.55 -6.85 -22.91
CA ASP A 92 7.73 -6.49 -24.08
C ASP A 92 6.23 -6.53 -23.74
N LEU A 93 5.79 -7.52 -22.94
CA LEU A 93 4.42 -7.60 -22.46
C LEU A 93 4.11 -6.51 -21.43
N VAL A 94 5.06 -6.20 -20.53
CA VAL A 94 4.89 -5.10 -19.57
C VAL A 94 4.66 -3.78 -20.30
N GLU A 95 5.47 -3.46 -21.31
CA GLU A 95 5.33 -2.22 -22.08
C GLU A 95 3.97 -2.13 -22.78
N GLN A 96 3.47 -3.23 -23.36
CA GLN A 96 2.14 -3.28 -23.96
C GLN A 96 1.01 -3.10 -22.94
N MET A 97 1.23 -3.53 -21.70
CA MET A 97 0.24 -3.49 -20.63
C MET A 97 0.23 -2.17 -19.88
N GLU A 98 1.29 -1.37 -19.91
CA GLU A 98 1.37 -0.11 -19.14
C GLU A 98 0.36 0.96 -19.61
N ASP A 99 -0.07 0.91 -20.87
CA ASP A 99 -1.13 1.79 -21.39
C ASP A 99 -2.56 1.35 -21.00
N GLU A 100 -2.76 0.06 -20.71
CA GLU A 100 -4.07 -0.54 -20.41
C GLU A 100 -4.31 -0.80 -18.92
N HIS A 101 -3.24 -0.74 -18.11
CA HIS A 101 -3.28 -1.12 -16.70
C HIS A 101 -2.80 0.02 -15.80
N GLU A 102 -3.68 0.42 -14.89
CA GLU A 102 -3.43 1.50 -13.95
C GLU A 102 -2.44 1.14 -12.84
N TRP A 103 -1.85 2.20 -12.29
CA TRP A 103 -1.14 2.22 -11.02
C TRP A 103 -1.80 3.27 -10.15
N VAL A 104 -1.90 3.01 -8.86
CA VAL A 104 -2.52 3.93 -7.89
C VAL A 104 -1.56 4.18 -6.74
N GLY A 105 -1.29 5.45 -6.47
CA GLY A 105 -0.63 5.88 -5.24
C GLY A 105 -1.68 6.17 -4.18
N LEU A 106 -1.55 5.55 -3.01
CA LEU A 106 -2.42 5.76 -1.86
C LEU A 106 -1.62 6.39 -0.73
N TYR A 107 -2.13 7.51 -0.20
CA TYR A 107 -1.57 8.08 1.01
C TYR A 107 -1.83 7.17 2.20
N VAL A 108 -0.80 6.97 3.02
CA VAL A 108 -0.86 6.17 4.25
C VAL A 108 -1.85 6.77 5.24
N ILE A 109 -1.97 8.10 5.25
CA ILE A 109 -3.01 8.88 5.92
C ILE A 109 -3.59 9.80 4.85
N GLN A 110 -4.89 9.73 4.58
CA GLN A 110 -5.51 10.66 3.64
C GLN A 110 -5.32 12.10 4.16
N PRO A 111 -4.93 13.04 3.29
CA PRO A 111 -4.89 14.44 3.68
C PRO A 111 -6.28 14.86 4.15
N GLU A 112 -6.35 15.70 5.19
CA GLU A 112 -7.61 16.35 5.54
C GLU A 112 -8.08 17.10 4.28
N ASP A 113 -9.35 16.92 3.91
CA ASP A 113 -9.97 17.65 2.80
C ASP A 113 -9.90 19.15 3.13
N ASP A 114 -8.86 19.82 2.63
CA ASP A 114 -8.65 21.27 2.71
C ASP A 114 -9.66 21.95 1.76
N TYR A 115 -10.95 21.88 2.13
CA TYR A 115 -11.98 22.75 1.56
C TYR A 115 -12.22 23.92 2.51
N GLU A 116 -11.47 25.00 2.31
CA GLU A 116 -11.88 26.38 2.62
C GLU A 116 -11.80 27.27 1.37
#